data_AF-A0A0J9FBP8-F1
#
_entry.id   AF-A0A0J9FBP8-F1
#
_cell.length_a   1.000
_cell.length_b   1.000
_cell.length_c   1.000
_cell.angle_alpha   90.00
_cell.angle_beta   90.00
_cell.angle_gamma   90.00
#
_symmetry.space_group_name_H-M   'P 1'
#
loop_
_entity.id
_entity.type
_entity.pdbx_description
1 polymer ?
#
loop_
_entity_poly.entity_id
_entity_poly.type
_entity_poly.pdbx_seq_one_letter_code
_entity_poly.pdbx_strand_id
1 'polypeptide(L)'
;MSQITIKTLTSVHIGSGETFQYGNDFVRGKDADGDSIIGIVEPKQVLALIGEKNLDAWVTAIDGGRSTDQIVKQYAPSAKLEQYSRRIILSWANEIKPTDTLKEYIHDGLGRPYIPGSSIKGAIRTAVLASCCKERDDLEQYARNKSGKVTAKIIEQKFFGKDANSDVFRFLHVGDAFFGKNYEAAVRMVNINEREKAGFWDMTKSQLLEVLSPDDEAIFELRLKTELYERAKVATALLPECMHTLPELFQTINQYTKNLIKQEISYWMERQDKDDSGKVDDYLERMRQLLAEVEQCQPDKECVLRVGAGSGWRFITGAWTENWRTFETTVVPAARRNNQKYTQFHFPKTRRVDEECDVLGFVKLSILTE
;
A
#
# COMPACT_ATOMS: atom_id res chain seq x y z
N MET A 1 -22.35 11.61 12.72
CA MET A 1 -21.01 11.00 12.56
C MET A 1 -20.50 11.54 11.25
N SER A 2 -19.25 11.99 11.14
CA SER A 2 -18.78 12.56 9.88
C SER A 2 -18.59 11.43 8.87
N GLN A 3 -19.38 11.45 7.82
CA GLN A 3 -19.19 10.57 6.67
C GLN A 3 -18.06 11.15 5.83
N ILE A 4 -17.15 10.29 5.41
CA ILE A 4 -15.97 10.66 4.62
C ILE A 4 -16.02 9.86 3.33
N THR A 5 -15.90 10.55 2.19
CA THR A 5 -15.59 9.89 0.92
C THR A 5 -14.11 9.60 0.88
N ILE A 6 -13.73 8.37 0.53
CA ILE A 6 -12.37 7.98 0.19
C ILE A 6 -12.31 7.66 -1.30
N LYS A 7 -11.50 8.43 -2.03
CA LYS A 7 -11.23 8.22 -3.45
C LYS A 7 -9.82 7.68 -3.66
N THR A 8 -9.64 6.63 -4.45
CA THR A 8 -8.31 6.16 -4.88
C THR A 8 -7.73 7.11 -5.92
N LEU A 9 -6.58 7.73 -5.65
CA LEU A 9 -5.87 8.57 -6.63
C LEU A 9 -4.90 7.74 -7.46
N THR A 10 -4.39 6.68 -6.86
CA THR A 10 -3.52 5.69 -7.49
C THR A 10 -3.95 4.29 -7.05
N SER A 11 -3.47 3.26 -7.76
CA SER A 11 -3.75 1.86 -7.41
C SER A 11 -3.40 1.55 -5.96
N VAL A 12 -4.31 0.92 -5.21
CA VAL A 12 -4.10 0.61 -3.78
C VAL A 12 -4.06 -0.89 -3.57
N HIS A 13 -2.99 -1.41 -2.95
CA HIS A 13 -2.94 -2.80 -2.48
C HIS A 13 -2.99 -2.87 -0.95
N ILE A 14 -3.93 -3.61 -0.40
CA ILE A 14 -3.97 -4.02 1.00
C ILE A 14 -4.12 -5.54 1.02
N GLY A 15 -3.07 -6.24 1.43
CA GLY A 15 -3.02 -7.69 1.30
C GLY A 15 -3.90 -8.41 2.33
N SER A 16 -4.58 -9.49 1.90
CA SER A 16 -5.27 -10.43 2.81
C SER A 16 -4.29 -11.27 3.63
N GLY A 17 -3.06 -11.43 3.13
CA GLY A 17 -2.06 -12.36 3.64
C GLY A 17 -1.88 -13.59 2.75
N GLU A 18 -2.84 -13.84 1.85
CA GLU A 18 -2.79 -14.94 0.89
C GLU A 18 -1.94 -14.60 -0.33
N THR A 19 -1.42 -15.64 -0.98
CA THR A 19 -0.62 -15.52 -2.21
C THR A 19 -0.95 -16.69 -3.12
N PHE A 20 -1.42 -16.38 -4.33
CA PHE A 20 -1.83 -17.35 -5.34
C PHE A 20 -0.67 -17.67 -6.28
N GLN A 21 -0.53 -18.96 -6.63
CA GLN A 21 0.46 -19.45 -7.58
C GLN A 21 -0.11 -19.49 -8.99
N TYR A 22 0.63 -18.96 -9.97
CA TYR A 22 0.22 -19.04 -11.37
C TYR A 22 0.15 -20.49 -11.84
N GLY A 23 -0.87 -20.79 -12.64
CA GLY A 23 -1.13 -22.12 -13.18
C GLY A 23 -1.96 -22.99 -12.25
N ASN A 24 -1.97 -22.74 -10.94
CA ASN A 24 -2.73 -23.54 -9.98
C ASN A 24 -3.91 -22.75 -9.40
N ASP A 25 -3.59 -21.68 -8.66
CA ASP A 25 -4.57 -20.86 -7.95
C ASP A 25 -5.16 -19.76 -8.83
N PHE A 26 -4.40 -19.32 -9.83
CA PHE A 26 -4.89 -18.39 -10.84
C PHE A 26 -4.34 -18.73 -12.23
N VAL A 27 -5.12 -18.38 -13.25
CA VAL A 27 -4.77 -18.55 -14.66
C VAL A 27 -5.00 -17.24 -15.42
N ARG A 28 -4.34 -17.10 -16.57
CA ARG A 28 -4.52 -15.93 -17.45
C ARG A 28 -5.43 -16.28 -18.62
N GLY A 29 -6.17 -15.29 -19.11
CA GLY A 29 -6.98 -15.40 -20.30
C GLY A 29 -7.15 -14.05 -20.99
N LYS A 30 -8.10 -14.00 -21.92
CA LYS A 30 -8.60 -12.77 -22.51
C LYS A 30 -10.11 -12.72 -22.39
N ASP A 31 -10.65 -11.53 -22.16
CA ASP A 31 -12.09 -11.33 -22.21
C ASP A 31 -12.61 -11.22 -23.66
N ALA A 32 -13.87 -10.80 -23.81
CA ALA A 32 -14.51 -10.67 -25.11
C ALA A 32 -13.93 -9.53 -25.97
N ASP A 33 -13.40 -8.48 -25.33
CA ASP A 33 -12.84 -7.30 -25.98
C ASP A 33 -11.33 -7.49 -26.28
N GLY A 34 -10.74 -8.57 -25.77
CA GLY A 34 -9.36 -8.98 -26.01
C GLY A 34 -8.39 -8.50 -24.94
N ASP A 35 -8.91 -7.90 -23.87
CA ASP A 35 -8.15 -7.42 -22.73
C ASP A 35 -7.66 -8.58 -21.87
N SER A 36 -6.48 -8.40 -21.27
CA SER A 36 -5.87 -9.43 -20.43
C SER A 36 -6.62 -9.54 -19.11
N ILE A 37 -6.99 -10.77 -18.75
CA ILE A 37 -7.69 -11.08 -17.50
C ILE A 37 -6.98 -12.17 -16.71
N ILE A 38 -7.19 -12.14 -15.39
CA ILE A 38 -6.82 -13.22 -14.47
C ILE A 38 -8.09 -13.85 -13.93
N GLY A 39 -8.18 -15.18 -14.03
CA GLY A 39 -9.20 -15.98 -13.37
C GLY A 39 -8.63 -16.61 -12.10
N ILE A 40 -9.22 -16.28 -10.95
CA ILE A 40 -8.90 -16.93 -9.67
C ILE A 40 -9.66 -18.26 -9.62
N VAL A 41 -8.94 -19.37 -9.63
CA VAL A 41 -9.49 -20.71 -9.82
C VAL A 41 -10.44 -21.09 -8.68
N GLU A 42 -11.58 -21.70 -9.05
CA GLU A 42 -12.52 -22.33 -8.13
C GLU A 42 -12.45 -23.85 -8.28
N PRO A 43 -11.81 -24.57 -7.34
CA PRO A 43 -11.60 -26.01 -7.46
C PRO A 43 -12.88 -26.82 -7.69
N LYS A 44 -14.01 -26.43 -7.07
CA LYS A 44 -15.29 -27.12 -7.27
C LYS A 44 -15.80 -26.99 -8.70
N GLN A 45 -15.62 -25.83 -9.32
CA GLN A 45 -16.02 -25.60 -10.70
C GLN A 45 -15.10 -26.32 -11.69
N VAL A 46 -13.79 -26.35 -11.43
CA VAL A 46 -12.85 -27.17 -12.19
C VAL A 46 -13.26 -28.64 -12.17
N LEU A 47 -13.54 -29.19 -10.99
CA LEU A 47 -13.94 -30.59 -10.82
C LEU A 47 -15.25 -30.91 -11.56
N ALA A 48 -16.20 -29.99 -11.59
CA ALA A 48 -17.44 -30.14 -12.35
C ALA A 48 -17.21 -30.23 -13.87
N LEU A 49 -16.19 -29.54 -14.40
CA LEU A 49 -15.84 -29.57 -15.82
C LEU A 49 -15.02 -30.81 -16.20
N ILE A 50 -14.05 -31.19 -15.39
CA ILE A 50 -13.17 -32.34 -15.69
C ILE A 50 -13.79 -33.68 -15.28
N GLY A 51 -14.72 -33.68 -14.31
CA GLY A 51 -15.33 -34.86 -13.71
C GLY A 51 -14.46 -35.52 -12.63
N GLU A 52 -15.09 -36.00 -11.54
CA GLU A 52 -14.40 -36.57 -10.37
C GLU A 52 -13.43 -37.72 -10.70
N LYS A 53 -13.76 -38.53 -11.70
CA LYS A 53 -12.92 -39.63 -12.18
C LYS A 53 -11.55 -39.19 -12.71
N ASN A 54 -11.38 -37.90 -13.01
CA ASN A 54 -10.15 -37.32 -13.56
C ASN A 54 -9.37 -36.50 -12.51
N LEU A 55 -9.72 -36.59 -11.22
CA LEU A 55 -9.04 -35.88 -10.13
C LEU A 55 -7.54 -36.22 -10.08
N ASP A 56 -7.18 -37.51 -10.15
CA ASP A 56 -5.78 -37.95 -10.11
C ASP A 56 -4.97 -37.38 -11.28
N ALA A 57 -5.59 -37.27 -12.46
CA ALA A 57 -4.98 -36.68 -13.64
C ALA A 57 -4.74 -35.18 -13.46
N TRP A 58 -5.63 -34.47 -12.75
CA TRP A 58 -5.45 -33.06 -12.42
C TRP A 58 -4.35 -32.86 -11.38
N VAL A 59 -4.31 -33.66 -10.32
CA VAL A 59 -3.23 -33.62 -9.31
C VAL A 59 -1.86 -33.89 -9.96
N THR A 60 -1.77 -34.95 -10.78
CA THR A 60 -0.54 -35.29 -11.51
C THR A 60 -0.12 -34.17 -12.47
N ALA A 61 -1.07 -33.44 -13.04
CA ALA A 61 -0.79 -32.33 -13.92
C ALA A 61 -0.21 -31.12 -13.17
N ILE A 62 -0.75 -30.79 -12.00
CA ILE A 62 -0.24 -29.75 -11.11
C ILE A 62 1.20 -30.09 -10.70
N ASP A 63 1.46 -31.31 -10.26
CA ASP A 63 2.81 -31.77 -9.88
C ASP A 63 3.80 -31.72 -11.06
N GLY A 64 3.30 -31.96 -12.28
CA GLY A 64 4.06 -31.86 -13.52
C GLY A 64 4.19 -30.43 -14.07
N GLY A 65 3.69 -29.40 -13.38
CA GLY A 65 3.78 -28.00 -13.79
C GLY A 65 2.86 -27.60 -14.96
N ARG A 66 1.84 -28.41 -15.28
CA ARG A 66 0.78 -28.03 -16.24
C ARG A 66 -0.26 -27.16 -15.55
N SER A 67 -0.71 -26.11 -16.23
CA SER A 67 -1.71 -25.21 -15.65
C SER A 67 -3.10 -25.85 -15.58
N THR A 68 -3.89 -25.44 -14.61
CA THR A 68 -5.32 -25.78 -14.47
C THR A 68 -6.08 -25.45 -15.75
N ASP A 69 -5.76 -24.33 -16.41
CA ASP A 69 -6.35 -23.97 -17.70
C ASP A 69 -6.10 -25.06 -18.77
N GLN A 70 -4.86 -25.54 -18.90
CA GLN A 70 -4.53 -26.60 -19.86
C GLN A 70 -5.33 -27.89 -19.58
N ILE A 71 -5.54 -28.23 -18.31
CA ILE A 71 -6.28 -29.43 -17.92
C ILE A 71 -7.78 -29.25 -18.14
N VAL A 72 -8.36 -28.11 -17.79
CA VAL A 72 -9.75 -27.81 -18.09
C VAL A 72 -9.98 -27.89 -19.60
N LYS A 73 -9.09 -27.31 -20.41
CA LYS A 73 -9.20 -27.35 -21.88
C LYS A 73 -9.01 -28.74 -22.49
N GLN A 74 -8.31 -29.65 -21.80
CA GLN A 74 -8.19 -31.04 -22.24
C GLN A 74 -9.54 -31.79 -22.16
N TYR A 75 -10.34 -31.54 -21.12
CA TYR A 75 -11.61 -32.25 -20.90
C TYR A 75 -12.84 -31.46 -21.36
N ALA A 76 -12.77 -30.13 -21.34
CA ALA A 76 -13.79 -29.19 -21.76
C ALA A 76 -13.18 -28.09 -22.65
N PRO A 77 -12.86 -28.37 -23.93
CA PRO A 77 -12.12 -27.44 -24.80
C PRO A 77 -12.78 -26.06 -24.99
N SER A 78 -14.11 -26.00 -24.95
CA SER A 78 -14.89 -24.78 -25.09
C SER A 78 -15.09 -24.00 -23.79
N ALA A 79 -14.61 -24.51 -22.64
CA ALA A 79 -14.83 -23.88 -21.35
C ALA A 79 -14.14 -22.52 -21.28
N LYS A 80 -14.83 -21.48 -20.83
CA LYS A 80 -14.25 -20.14 -20.64
C LYS A 80 -13.82 -19.94 -19.19
N LEU A 81 -12.92 -18.98 -18.93
CA LEU A 81 -12.38 -18.71 -17.59
C LEU A 81 -13.47 -18.49 -16.53
N GLU A 82 -14.58 -17.86 -16.92
CA GLU A 82 -15.74 -17.58 -16.05
C GLU A 82 -16.37 -18.85 -15.49
N GLN A 83 -16.20 -19.99 -16.17
CA GLN A 83 -16.82 -21.25 -15.81
C GLN A 83 -16.03 -22.04 -14.75
N TYR A 84 -14.80 -21.64 -14.45
CA TYR A 84 -13.95 -22.29 -13.44
C TYR A 84 -13.16 -21.32 -12.56
N SER A 85 -13.56 -20.06 -12.55
CA SER A 85 -12.99 -19.03 -11.69
C SER A 85 -14.04 -18.47 -10.73
N ARG A 86 -13.67 -18.30 -9.45
CA ARG A 86 -14.53 -17.63 -8.45
C ARG A 86 -14.56 -16.11 -8.62
N ARG A 87 -13.49 -15.54 -9.16
CA ARG A 87 -13.35 -14.11 -9.49
C ARG A 87 -12.57 -13.98 -10.80
N ILE A 88 -12.92 -12.97 -11.58
CA ILE A 88 -12.14 -12.53 -12.73
C ILE A 88 -11.82 -11.06 -12.52
N ILE A 89 -10.55 -10.72 -12.75
CA ILE A 89 -10.05 -9.36 -12.63
C ILE A 89 -9.28 -8.98 -13.89
N LEU A 90 -9.29 -7.70 -14.24
CA LEU A 90 -8.44 -7.17 -15.30
C LEU A 90 -6.98 -7.33 -14.91
N SER A 91 -6.11 -7.55 -15.89
CA SER A 91 -4.66 -7.59 -15.69
C SER A 91 -4.00 -6.49 -16.49
N TRP A 92 -3.47 -5.50 -15.78
CA TRP A 92 -2.63 -4.44 -16.35
C TRP A 92 -1.14 -4.80 -16.30
N ALA A 93 -0.79 -6.01 -15.85
CA ALA A 93 0.56 -6.52 -15.99
C ALA A 93 0.86 -6.89 -17.46
N ASN A 94 2.02 -6.45 -17.97
CA ASN A 94 2.43 -6.67 -19.36
C ASN A 94 2.67 -8.16 -19.69
N GLU A 95 3.20 -8.91 -18.72
CA GLU A 95 3.45 -10.34 -18.83
C GLU A 95 3.12 -11.04 -17.50
N ILE A 96 2.68 -12.29 -17.57
CA ILE A 96 2.59 -13.23 -16.43
C ILE A 96 3.42 -14.47 -16.76
N LYS A 97 4.42 -14.75 -15.93
CA LYS A 97 5.40 -15.82 -16.06
C LYS A 97 4.95 -17.06 -15.27
N PRO A 98 5.40 -18.27 -15.65
CA PRO A 98 5.08 -19.50 -14.92
C PRO A 98 5.43 -19.49 -13.43
N THR A 99 6.46 -18.74 -13.04
CA THR A 99 6.94 -18.63 -11.66
C THR A 99 6.28 -17.50 -10.87
N ASP A 100 5.41 -16.71 -11.49
CA ASP A 100 4.79 -15.59 -10.80
C ASP A 100 3.80 -16.06 -9.74
N THR A 101 3.68 -15.23 -8.72
CA THR A 101 2.64 -15.30 -7.71
C THR A 101 1.84 -14.01 -7.72
N LEU A 102 0.58 -14.08 -7.31
CA LEU A 102 -0.33 -12.94 -7.16
C LEU A 102 -0.66 -12.75 -5.68
N LYS A 103 -0.37 -11.57 -5.12
CA LYS A 103 -0.81 -11.24 -3.76
C LYS A 103 -2.25 -10.76 -3.77
N GLU A 104 -3.08 -11.46 -3.03
CA GLU A 104 -4.52 -11.18 -2.97
C GLU A 104 -4.79 -9.88 -2.20
N TYR A 105 -5.78 -9.11 -2.67
CA TYR A 105 -6.32 -7.97 -1.95
C TYR A 105 -7.22 -8.44 -0.79
N ILE A 106 -7.44 -7.61 0.22
CA ILE A 106 -8.32 -7.98 1.34
C ILE A 106 -9.81 -7.79 0.99
N HIS A 107 -10.60 -8.84 1.17
CA HIS A 107 -12.06 -8.81 0.99
C HIS A 107 -12.80 -9.06 2.30
N ASP A 108 -14.03 -8.57 2.37
CA ASP A 108 -14.95 -8.94 3.44
C ASP A 108 -15.51 -10.36 3.27
N GLY A 109 -16.31 -10.82 4.23
CA GLY A 109 -16.94 -12.15 4.16
C GLY A 109 -17.91 -12.36 2.98
N LEU A 110 -18.25 -11.31 2.24
CA LEU A 110 -19.10 -11.34 1.04
C LEU A 110 -18.28 -11.19 -0.26
N GLY A 111 -16.95 -11.16 -0.15
CA GLY A 111 -16.04 -10.99 -1.28
C GLY A 111 -15.95 -9.56 -1.81
N ARG A 112 -16.36 -8.54 -1.03
CA ARG A 112 -16.21 -7.13 -1.41
C ARG A 112 -14.83 -6.62 -1.00
N PRO A 113 -14.04 -6.02 -1.90
CA PRO A 113 -12.77 -5.43 -1.51
C PRO A 113 -13.03 -4.21 -0.63
N TYR A 114 -12.19 -4.01 0.38
CA TYR A 114 -12.32 -2.87 1.28
C TYR A 114 -10.97 -2.38 1.78
N ILE A 115 -10.90 -1.09 2.13
CA ILE A 115 -9.78 -0.54 2.87
C ILE A 115 -10.12 -0.64 4.37
N PRO A 116 -9.40 -1.46 5.17
CA PRO A 116 -9.67 -1.57 6.59
C PRO A 116 -9.43 -0.25 7.32
N GLY A 117 -10.29 0.08 8.28
CA GLY A 117 -10.17 1.27 9.13
C GLY A 117 -8.86 1.27 9.93
N SER A 118 -8.31 0.09 10.24
CA SER A 118 -6.98 -0.05 10.84
C SER A 118 -5.85 0.43 9.92
N SER A 119 -5.96 0.21 8.61
CA SER A 119 -4.98 0.67 7.61
C SER A 119 -5.03 2.19 7.46
N ILE A 120 -6.23 2.76 7.38
CA ILE A 120 -6.43 4.22 7.35
C ILE A 120 -5.89 4.84 8.66
N LYS A 121 -6.29 4.29 9.81
CA LYS A 121 -5.85 4.75 11.13
C LYS A 121 -4.33 4.67 11.31
N GLY A 122 -3.68 3.63 10.80
CA GLY A 122 -2.23 3.49 10.84
C GLY A 122 -1.49 4.56 10.02
N ALA A 123 -2.03 4.90 8.85
CA ALA A 123 -1.49 5.97 8.02
C ALA A 123 -1.70 7.36 8.66
N ILE A 124 -2.90 7.64 9.22
CA ILE A 124 -3.15 8.85 10.01
C ILE A 124 -2.19 8.94 11.20
N ARG A 125 -2.02 7.84 11.95
CA ARG A 125 -1.10 7.78 13.10
C ARG A 125 0.33 8.13 12.71
N THR A 126 0.77 7.67 11.54
CA THR A 126 2.09 7.99 11.01
C THR A 126 2.25 9.47 10.71
N ALA A 127 1.26 10.11 10.07
CA ALA A 127 1.28 11.53 9.78
C ALA A 127 1.29 12.39 11.06
N VAL A 128 0.44 12.05 12.03
CA VAL A 128 0.39 12.73 13.34
C VAL A 128 1.71 12.58 14.09
N LEU A 129 2.30 11.37 14.10
CA LEU A 129 3.58 11.13 14.77
C LEU A 129 4.69 11.98 14.16
N ALA A 130 4.77 12.00 12.83
CA ALA A 130 5.76 12.82 12.12
C ALA A 130 5.63 14.30 12.46
N SER A 131 4.39 14.81 12.61
CA SER A 131 4.12 16.17 13.05
C SER A 131 4.60 16.42 14.49
N CYS A 132 4.32 15.50 15.42
CA CYS A 132 4.78 15.61 16.81
C CYS A 132 6.33 15.56 16.95
N CYS A 133 7.01 14.85 16.05
CA CYS A 133 8.47 14.70 16.06
C CYS A 133 9.21 15.82 15.31
N LYS A 134 8.49 16.71 14.61
CA LYS A 134 9.11 17.76 13.79
C LYS A 134 9.98 18.67 14.67
N GLU A 135 11.21 18.93 14.23
CA GLU A 135 12.18 19.83 14.92
C GLU A 135 12.54 19.39 16.36
N ARG A 136 12.54 18.07 16.63
CA ARG A 136 12.83 17.47 17.95
C ARG A 136 14.07 16.56 17.93
N ASP A 137 15.25 17.17 17.91
CA ASP A 137 16.54 16.45 17.99
C ASP A 137 16.72 15.70 19.33
N ASP A 138 16.02 16.12 20.40
CA ASP A 138 16.05 15.45 21.70
C ASP A 138 15.50 14.01 21.67
N LEU A 139 14.82 13.63 20.58
CA LEU A 139 14.27 12.29 20.40
C LEU A 139 15.31 11.26 19.96
N GLU A 140 16.46 11.70 19.42
CA GLU A 140 17.51 10.80 18.92
C GLU A 140 18.02 9.83 20.00
N GLN A 141 18.10 10.29 21.25
CA GLN A 141 18.53 9.45 22.38
C GLN A 141 17.59 8.26 22.65
N TYR A 142 16.35 8.33 22.18
CA TYR A 142 15.34 7.27 22.33
C TYR A 142 15.23 6.39 21.08
N ALA A 143 16.11 6.57 20.09
CA ALA A 143 16.11 5.78 18.86
C ALA A 143 16.22 4.28 19.16
N ARG A 144 16.97 3.89 20.19
CA ARG A 144 17.21 2.51 20.58
C ARG A 144 16.44 2.13 21.83
N ASN A 145 15.90 0.91 21.83
CA ASN A 145 15.35 0.30 23.03
C ASN A 145 16.45 -0.24 23.96
N LYS A 146 16.03 -0.80 25.11
CA LYS A 146 16.95 -1.42 26.09
C LYS A 146 17.80 -2.55 25.51
N SER A 147 17.35 -3.20 24.42
CA SER A 147 18.11 -4.23 23.72
C SER A 147 18.94 -3.69 22.55
N GLY A 148 19.10 -2.36 22.43
CA GLY A 148 19.87 -1.70 21.38
C GLY A 148 19.21 -1.66 20.00
N LYS A 149 17.97 -2.16 19.86
CA LYS A 149 17.21 -2.22 18.60
C LYS A 149 16.52 -0.89 18.33
N VAL A 150 16.64 -0.39 17.09
CA VAL A 150 15.95 0.82 16.65
C VAL A 150 14.45 0.56 16.49
N THR A 151 13.60 1.40 17.10
CA THR A 151 12.14 1.21 17.03
C THR A 151 11.38 2.53 17.22
N ALA A 152 10.36 2.76 16.39
CA ALA A 152 9.43 3.88 16.57
C ALA A 152 8.54 3.73 17.82
N LYS A 153 8.41 2.51 18.37
CA LYS A 153 7.49 2.21 19.48
C LYS A 153 7.74 3.07 20.72
N ILE A 154 8.99 3.36 21.06
CA ILE A 154 9.31 4.16 22.25
C ILE A 154 8.81 5.59 22.09
N ILE A 155 8.98 6.13 20.89
CA ILE A 155 8.57 7.48 20.54
C ILE A 155 7.04 7.56 20.46
N GLU A 156 6.40 6.59 19.81
CA GLU A 156 4.94 6.44 19.81
C GLU A 156 4.39 6.38 21.24
N GLN A 157 5.01 5.58 22.12
CA GLN A 157 4.56 5.46 23.50
C GLN A 157 4.70 6.76 24.28
N LYS A 158 5.71 7.59 23.96
CA LYS A 158 5.94 8.89 24.58
C LYS A 158 4.86 9.91 24.19
N PHE A 159 4.43 9.91 22.93
CA PHE A 159 3.44 10.87 22.43
C PHE A 159 2.00 10.39 22.58
N PHE A 160 1.74 9.11 22.35
CA PHE A 160 0.39 8.61 22.23
C PHE A 160 -0.07 7.86 23.46
N GLY A 161 0.83 7.19 24.19
CA GLY A 161 0.51 6.42 25.38
C GLY A 161 1.25 5.08 25.42
N LYS A 162 1.61 4.63 26.63
CA LYS A 162 2.46 3.45 26.83
C LYS A 162 1.77 2.12 26.49
N ASP A 163 0.44 2.08 26.59
CA ASP A 163 -0.41 0.91 26.42
C ASP A 163 -1.76 1.30 25.78
N ALA A 164 -2.57 0.30 25.41
CA ALA A 164 -3.85 0.52 24.75
C ALA A 164 -4.84 1.36 25.58
N ASN A 165 -4.71 1.38 26.90
CA ASN A 165 -5.59 2.17 27.78
C ASN A 165 -5.22 3.65 27.77
N SER A 166 -3.92 3.93 27.73
CA SER A 166 -3.38 5.29 27.72
C SER A 166 -3.22 5.88 26.31
N ASP A 167 -3.35 5.06 25.26
CA ASP A 167 -3.20 5.49 23.86
C ASP A 167 -4.34 6.43 23.41
N VAL A 168 -4.01 7.68 23.08
CA VAL A 168 -4.96 8.71 22.60
C VAL A 168 -5.64 8.34 21.28
N PHE A 169 -5.04 7.47 20.45
CA PHE A 169 -5.68 7.00 19.22
C PHE A 169 -6.90 6.14 19.48
N ARG A 170 -7.16 5.69 20.72
CA ARG A 170 -8.45 5.06 21.06
C ARG A 170 -9.64 6.01 20.86
N PHE A 171 -9.42 7.32 20.86
CA PHE A 171 -10.46 8.34 20.62
C PHE A 171 -10.62 8.70 19.14
N LEU A 172 -9.77 8.18 18.25
CA LEU A 172 -9.95 8.24 16.80
C LEU A 172 -10.64 6.97 16.33
N HIS A 173 -11.92 7.05 16.02
CA HIS A 173 -12.71 5.96 15.47
C HIS A 173 -12.70 6.03 13.95
N VAL A 174 -12.37 4.91 13.31
CA VAL A 174 -12.23 4.79 11.85
C VAL A 174 -12.98 3.53 11.43
N GLY A 175 -14.00 3.69 10.59
CA GLY A 175 -14.72 2.58 9.97
C GLY A 175 -13.96 1.99 8.78
N ASP A 176 -14.37 0.80 8.38
CA ASP A 176 -13.91 0.16 7.14
C ASP A 176 -14.58 0.82 5.92
N ALA A 177 -13.84 0.98 4.83
CA ALA A 177 -14.33 1.56 3.57
C ALA A 177 -14.52 0.47 2.52
N PHE A 178 -15.76 0.10 2.23
CA PHE A 178 -16.11 -0.99 1.31
C PHE A 178 -16.31 -0.48 -0.11
N PHE A 179 -15.63 -1.11 -1.07
CA PHE A 179 -15.75 -0.83 -2.49
C PHE A 179 -16.68 -1.87 -3.15
N GLY A 180 -17.18 -1.55 -4.34
CA GLY A 180 -17.96 -2.49 -5.16
C GLY A 180 -17.13 -3.65 -5.74
N LYS A 181 -17.80 -4.57 -6.46
CA LYS A 181 -17.24 -5.88 -6.86
C LYS A 181 -16.29 -5.87 -8.07
N ASN A 182 -16.27 -4.79 -8.86
CA ASN A 182 -15.58 -4.75 -10.16
C ASN A 182 -14.47 -3.69 -10.20
N TYR A 183 -13.95 -3.33 -9.03
CA TYR A 183 -12.97 -2.25 -8.84
C TYR A 183 -11.56 -2.80 -8.64
N GLU A 184 -11.33 -4.06 -8.99
CA GLU A 184 -10.06 -4.74 -8.79
C GLU A 184 -9.37 -5.01 -10.11
N ALA A 185 -8.07 -4.77 -10.13
CA ALA A 185 -7.19 -5.16 -11.21
C ALA A 185 -5.93 -5.84 -10.64
N ALA A 186 -5.17 -6.50 -11.49
CA ALA A 186 -3.84 -6.97 -11.18
C ALA A 186 -2.78 -6.07 -11.81
N VAL A 187 -1.83 -5.61 -11.01
CA VAL A 187 -0.65 -4.83 -11.47
C VAL A 187 0.62 -5.55 -11.08
N ARG A 188 1.68 -5.39 -11.87
CA ARG A 188 3.02 -5.82 -11.48
C ARG A 188 3.75 -4.67 -10.80
N MET A 189 3.98 -4.81 -9.51
CA MET A 189 4.85 -3.91 -8.78
C MET A 189 6.32 -4.20 -9.13
N VAL A 190 7.03 -3.17 -9.56
CA VAL A 190 8.45 -3.15 -9.91
C VAL A 190 9.17 -2.06 -9.11
N ASN A 191 10.40 -1.71 -9.48
CA ASN A 191 11.18 -0.75 -8.71
C ASN A 191 11.93 0.25 -9.60
N ILE A 192 12.01 1.48 -9.12
CA ILE A 192 13.09 2.41 -9.45
C ILE A 192 14.18 2.22 -8.39
N ASN A 193 15.41 1.99 -8.81
CA ASN A 193 16.49 1.55 -7.94
C ASN A 193 17.81 2.21 -8.34
N GLU A 194 18.27 3.16 -7.54
CA GLU A 194 19.52 3.90 -7.80
C GLU A 194 20.72 2.96 -7.88
N ARG A 195 21.47 2.96 -8.98
CA ARG A 195 22.56 2.01 -9.27
C ARG A 195 23.69 2.70 -10.06
N GLU A 196 24.89 2.14 -10.05
CA GLU A 196 26.04 2.70 -10.77
C GLU A 196 26.21 2.16 -12.20
N LYS A 197 25.81 0.90 -12.45
CA LYS A 197 26.20 0.14 -13.65
C LYS A 197 25.03 -0.22 -14.58
N ALA A 198 23.85 0.30 -14.29
CA ALA A 198 22.62 0.08 -15.05
C ALA A 198 21.66 1.24 -14.78
N GLY A 199 20.69 1.43 -15.68
CA GLY A 199 19.53 2.26 -15.44
C GLY A 199 18.82 1.96 -14.12
N PHE A 200 17.98 2.91 -13.68
CA PHE A 200 17.32 2.74 -12.40
C PHE A 200 16.11 1.83 -12.48
N TRP A 201 15.59 1.54 -13.67
CA TRP A 201 14.50 0.60 -13.85
C TRP A 201 14.88 -0.85 -13.48
N ASP A 202 14.16 -1.44 -12.53
CA ASP A 202 14.48 -2.72 -11.93
C ASP A 202 13.26 -3.63 -11.74
N MET A 203 13.10 -4.54 -12.70
CA MET A 203 12.04 -5.56 -12.70
C MET A 203 12.48 -6.90 -12.07
N THR A 204 13.72 -7.01 -11.58
CA THR A 204 14.29 -8.29 -11.10
C THR A 204 13.61 -8.82 -9.83
N LYS A 205 12.98 -7.93 -9.05
CA LYS A 205 12.22 -8.25 -7.83
C LYS A 205 10.79 -7.77 -7.95
N SER A 206 10.15 -8.10 -9.07
CA SER A 206 8.76 -7.76 -9.31
C SER A 206 7.79 -8.70 -8.57
N GLN A 207 6.55 -8.26 -8.39
CA GLN A 207 5.49 -9.00 -7.73
C GLN A 207 4.14 -8.60 -8.32
N LEU A 208 3.28 -9.54 -8.69
CA LEU A 208 1.89 -9.23 -9.03
C LEU A 208 1.08 -8.99 -7.75
N LEU A 209 0.26 -7.94 -7.78
CA LEU A 209 -0.63 -7.54 -6.70
C LEU A 209 -2.04 -7.36 -7.27
N GLU A 210 -3.05 -7.88 -6.58
CA GLU A 210 -4.42 -7.39 -6.74
C GLU A 210 -4.51 -5.99 -6.12
N VAL A 211 -5.11 -5.03 -6.82
CA VAL A 211 -5.24 -3.64 -6.39
C VAL A 211 -6.66 -3.16 -6.58
N LEU A 212 -7.09 -2.23 -5.73
CA LEU A 212 -8.19 -1.33 -6.09
C LEU A 212 -7.72 -0.40 -7.20
N SER A 213 -8.55 -0.26 -8.22
CA SER A 213 -8.31 0.63 -9.36
C SER A 213 -8.29 2.11 -8.94
N PRO A 214 -7.57 2.97 -9.67
CA PRO A 214 -7.66 4.42 -9.49
C PRO A 214 -9.07 4.95 -9.79
N ASP A 215 -9.38 6.12 -9.25
CA ASP A 215 -10.63 6.86 -9.40
C ASP A 215 -11.88 6.21 -8.79
N ASP A 216 -11.72 5.15 -8.01
CA ASP A 216 -12.80 4.50 -7.28
C ASP A 216 -13.08 5.17 -5.95
N GLU A 217 -14.36 5.15 -5.55
CA GLU A 217 -14.84 5.83 -4.35
C GLU A 217 -15.60 4.88 -3.41
N ALA A 218 -15.44 5.12 -2.12
CA ALA A 218 -16.25 4.52 -1.06
C ALA A 218 -16.56 5.55 0.02
N ILE A 219 -17.56 5.26 0.86
CA ILE A 219 -17.89 6.08 2.03
C ILE A 219 -17.60 5.28 3.30
N PHE A 220 -16.96 5.93 4.27
CA PHE A 220 -16.72 5.36 5.60
C PHE A 220 -16.92 6.42 6.69
N GLU A 221 -16.90 5.99 7.95
CA GLU A 221 -17.05 6.88 9.10
C GLU A 221 -15.69 7.22 9.73
N LEU A 222 -15.47 8.49 10.00
CA LEU A 222 -14.31 8.98 10.76
C LEU A 222 -14.79 9.88 11.90
N ARG A 223 -14.36 9.61 13.13
CA ARG A 223 -14.79 10.40 14.29
C ARG A 223 -13.68 10.57 15.32
N LEU A 224 -13.49 11.83 15.73
CA LEU A 224 -12.77 12.20 16.94
C LEU A 224 -13.76 12.23 18.11
N LYS A 225 -13.50 11.42 19.13
CA LYS A 225 -14.31 11.30 20.35
C LYS A 225 -13.70 12.16 21.47
N THR A 226 -13.57 13.46 21.23
CA THR A 226 -12.96 14.41 22.19
C THR A 226 -13.72 14.45 23.52
N GLU A 227 -15.03 14.20 23.50
CA GLU A 227 -15.86 14.06 24.70
C GLU A 227 -15.45 12.88 25.58
N LEU A 228 -14.98 11.79 24.98
CA LEU A 228 -14.49 10.62 25.71
C LEU A 228 -13.05 10.84 26.20
N TYR A 229 -12.24 11.56 25.42
CA TYR A 229 -10.91 11.99 25.85
C TYR A 229 -11.00 12.86 27.11
N GLU A 230 -11.86 13.87 27.14
CA GLU A 230 -12.00 14.77 28.30
C GLU A 230 -12.33 14.01 29.61
N ARG A 231 -13.10 12.94 29.51
CA ARG A 231 -13.44 12.06 30.65
C ARG A 231 -12.27 11.18 31.10
N ALA A 232 -11.33 10.88 30.21
CA ALA A 232 -10.24 9.92 30.43
C ALA A 232 -8.84 10.58 30.50
N LYS A 233 -8.72 11.89 30.25
CA LYS A 233 -7.44 12.60 30.05
C LYS A 233 -6.42 12.45 31.16
N VAL A 234 -6.85 12.17 32.39
CA VAL A 234 -5.97 11.93 33.55
C VAL A 234 -5.18 10.61 33.40
N ALA A 235 -5.74 9.64 32.67
CA ALA A 235 -5.17 8.30 32.47
C ALA A 235 -4.61 8.07 31.06
N THR A 236 -4.62 9.08 30.19
CA THR A 236 -4.15 8.97 28.79
C THR A 236 -3.00 9.93 28.53
N ALA A 237 -2.29 9.75 27.42
CA ALA A 237 -1.37 10.79 26.96
C ALA A 237 -2.14 12.07 26.58
N LEU A 238 -1.41 13.16 26.39
CA LEU A 238 -1.97 14.42 25.90
C LEU A 238 -2.45 14.23 24.45
N LEU A 239 -3.69 14.61 24.17
CA LEU A 239 -4.21 14.61 22.80
C LEU A 239 -3.40 15.60 21.94
N PRO A 240 -2.78 15.15 20.83
CA PRO A 240 -2.09 16.05 19.91
C PRO A 240 -3.02 17.17 19.43
N GLU A 241 -2.48 18.38 19.27
CA GLU A 241 -3.28 19.57 18.89
C GLU A 241 -4.09 19.31 17.61
N CYS A 242 -3.49 18.67 16.62
CA CYS A 242 -4.17 18.32 15.37
C CYS A 242 -5.30 17.29 15.49
N MET A 243 -5.51 16.67 16.65
CA MET A 243 -6.56 15.68 16.87
C MET A 243 -7.79 16.26 17.61
N HIS A 244 -7.89 17.58 17.78
CA HIS A 244 -9.09 18.20 18.38
C HIS A 244 -10.25 18.29 17.39
N THR A 245 -9.97 18.55 16.12
CA THR A 245 -10.97 18.61 15.05
C THR A 245 -10.52 17.87 13.79
N LEU A 246 -11.47 17.42 12.97
CA LEU A 246 -11.14 16.79 11.67
C LEU A 246 -10.42 17.74 10.70
N PRO A 247 -10.81 19.02 10.58
CA PRO A 247 -10.05 20.01 9.80
C PRO A 247 -8.57 20.08 10.18
N GLU A 248 -8.24 20.23 11.47
CA GLU A 248 -6.83 20.31 11.91
C GLU A 248 -6.06 19.02 11.63
N LEU A 249 -6.72 17.87 11.77
CA LEU A 249 -6.15 16.57 11.44
C LEU A 249 -5.83 16.47 9.94
N PHE A 250 -6.76 16.90 9.09
CA PHE A 250 -6.63 16.87 7.64
C PHE A 250 -5.54 17.82 7.15
N GLN A 251 -5.42 19.01 7.75
CA GLN A 251 -4.30 19.93 7.49
C GLN A 251 -2.96 19.31 7.83
N THR A 252 -2.87 18.63 8.97
CA THR A 252 -1.64 17.95 9.40
C THR A 252 -1.27 16.82 8.44
N ILE A 253 -2.25 16.03 7.99
CA ILE A 253 -2.05 14.98 6.98
C ILE A 253 -1.54 15.58 5.67
N ASN A 254 -2.18 16.64 5.16
CA ASN A 254 -1.75 17.31 3.94
C ASN A 254 -0.34 17.87 4.05
N GLN A 255 -0.01 18.53 5.17
CA GLN A 255 1.34 19.07 5.37
C GLN A 255 2.38 17.95 5.38
N TYR A 256 2.09 16.83 6.05
CA TYR A 256 2.96 15.66 6.05
C TYR A 256 3.16 15.08 4.64
N THR A 257 2.06 14.79 3.93
CA THR A 257 2.08 14.22 2.58
C THR A 257 2.81 15.16 1.61
N LYS A 258 2.52 16.47 1.66
CA LYS A 258 3.16 17.50 0.84
C LYS A 258 4.68 17.53 1.04
N ASN A 259 5.15 17.49 2.29
CA ASN A 259 6.58 17.49 2.58
C ASN A 259 7.27 16.24 2.04
N LEU A 260 6.66 15.05 2.23
CA LEU A 260 7.19 13.80 1.69
C LEU A 260 7.31 13.84 0.16
N ILE A 261 6.26 14.29 -0.53
CA ILE A 261 6.26 14.39 -1.99
C ILE A 261 7.34 15.37 -2.47
N LYS A 262 7.47 16.54 -1.83
CA LYS A 262 8.52 17.51 -2.18
C LYS A 262 9.92 16.93 -2.01
N GLN A 263 10.17 16.22 -0.91
CA GLN A 263 11.45 15.56 -0.67
C GLN A 263 11.73 14.44 -1.68
N GLU A 264 10.71 13.75 -2.16
CA GLU A 264 10.84 12.76 -3.23
C GLU A 264 11.19 13.40 -4.57
N ILE A 265 10.49 14.46 -4.94
CA ILE A 265 10.77 15.24 -6.16
C ILE A 265 12.22 15.75 -6.13
N SER A 266 12.63 16.41 -5.04
CA SER A 266 14.00 16.90 -4.90
C SER A 266 15.04 15.77 -5.03
N TYR A 267 14.80 14.64 -4.37
CA TYR A 267 15.73 13.49 -4.39
C TYR A 267 15.95 12.94 -5.80
N TRP A 268 14.88 12.76 -6.57
CA TRP A 268 14.96 12.13 -7.89
C TRP A 268 15.34 13.12 -9.00
N MET A 269 15.03 14.42 -8.85
CA MET A 269 15.50 15.46 -9.78
C MET A 269 17.03 15.51 -9.83
N GLU A 270 17.72 15.39 -8.70
CA GLU A 270 19.19 15.35 -8.66
C GLU A 270 19.82 14.12 -9.35
N ARG A 271 18.98 13.13 -9.70
CA ARG A 271 19.41 11.82 -10.19
C ARG A 271 18.82 11.48 -11.56
N GLN A 272 17.93 12.31 -12.10
CA GLN A 272 17.22 12.04 -13.35
C GLN A 272 18.19 11.81 -14.52
N ASP A 273 19.27 12.60 -14.61
CA ASP A 273 20.25 12.51 -15.71
C ASP A 273 21.06 11.21 -15.71
N LYS A 274 20.98 10.42 -14.62
CA LYS A 274 21.64 9.12 -14.49
C LYS A 274 20.73 7.95 -14.88
N ASP A 275 19.45 8.21 -15.11
CA ASP A 275 18.51 7.20 -15.60
C ASP A 275 18.44 7.23 -17.12
N ASP A 276 18.70 6.09 -17.76
CA ASP A 276 18.64 5.91 -19.20
C ASP A 276 17.29 5.33 -19.68
N SER A 277 16.40 5.02 -18.73
CA SER A 277 15.10 4.39 -19.01
C SER A 277 13.95 5.39 -19.21
N GLY A 278 14.12 6.65 -18.81
CA GLY A 278 13.05 7.67 -18.76
C GLY A 278 12.05 7.48 -17.61
N LYS A 279 12.16 6.39 -16.84
CA LYS A 279 11.21 6.08 -15.76
C LYS A 279 11.34 6.99 -14.55
N VAL A 280 12.51 7.61 -14.33
CA VAL A 280 12.61 8.68 -13.32
C VAL A 280 11.81 9.91 -13.72
N ASP A 281 11.77 10.27 -15.00
CA ASP A 281 10.96 11.41 -15.47
C ASP A 281 9.46 11.12 -15.31
N ASP A 282 9.00 9.92 -15.71
CA ASP A 282 7.63 9.45 -15.49
C ASP A 282 7.25 9.54 -13.99
N TYR A 283 8.14 9.07 -13.11
CA TYR A 283 7.94 9.15 -11.66
C TYR A 283 7.85 10.59 -11.17
N LEU A 284 8.75 11.47 -11.62
CA LEU A 284 8.75 12.88 -11.23
C LEU A 284 7.48 13.58 -11.71
N GLU A 285 7.00 13.29 -12.91
CA GLU A 285 5.71 13.79 -13.41
C GLU A 285 4.57 13.32 -12.50
N ARG A 286 4.51 12.02 -12.19
CA ARG A 286 3.45 11.49 -11.33
C ARG A 286 3.47 12.09 -9.92
N MET A 287 4.66 12.27 -9.34
CA MET A 287 4.81 12.92 -8.04
C MET A 287 4.38 14.40 -8.08
N ARG A 288 4.60 15.12 -9.19
CA ARG A 288 4.13 16.50 -9.37
C ARG A 288 2.60 16.57 -9.49
N GLN A 289 1.97 15.62 -10.18
CA GLN A 289 0.51 15.51 -10.25
C GLN A 289 -0.08 15.30 -8.84
N LEU A 290 0.48 14.36 -8.06
CA LEU A 290 0.06 14.13 -6.68
C LEU A 290 0.31 15.32 -5.76
N LEU A 291 1.40 16.07 -5.97
CA LEU A 291 1.63 17.32 -5.26
C LEU A 291 0.52 18.33 -5.55
N ALA A 292 0.11 18.46 -6.81
CA ALA A 292 -0.97 19.35 -7.20
C ALA A 292 -2.30 18.94 -6.55
N GLU A 293 -2.63 17.64 -6.51
CA GLU A 293 -3.81 17.11 -5.78
C GLU A 293 -3.82 17.52 -4.30
N VAL A 294 -2.66 17.40 -3.63
CA VAL A 294 -2.52 17.81 -2.22
C VAL A 294 -2.66 19.32 -2.06
N GLU A 295 -2.11 20.11 -2.97
CA GLU A 295 -2.17 21.58 -2.94
C GLU A 295 -3.55 22.14 -3.27
N GLN A 296 -4.37 21.39 -4.01
CA GLN A 296 -5.75 21.74 -4.35
C GLN A 296 -6.77 21.28 -3.30
N CYS A 297 -6.37 20.49 -2.31
CA CYS A 297 -7.27 20.07 -1.22
C CYS A 297 -7.85 21.28 -0.48
N GLN A 298 -9.17 21.27 -0.26
CA GLN A 298 -9.81 22.25 0.61
C GLN A 298 -9.28 22.08 2.05
N PRO A 299 -8.60 23.09 2.64
CA PRO A 299 -7.85 22.92 3.89
C PRO A 299 -8.68 22.44 5.09
N ASP A 300 -9.99 22.65 5.08
CA ASP A 300 -10.91 22.31 6.16
C ASP A 300 -11.70 21.01 5.91
N LYS A 301 -11.61 20.42 4.71
CA LYS A 301 -12.47 19.31 4.29
C LYS A 301 -11.76 18.15 3.64
N GLU A 302 -10.59 18.37 3.06
CA GLU A 302 -9.95 17.35 2.24
C GLU A 302 -8.53 17.08 2.67
N CYS A 303 -8.11 15.82 2.58
CA CYS A 303 -6.70 15.49 2.67
C CYS A 303 -6.28 14.35 1.75
N VAL A 304 -5.01 14.34 1.36
CA VAL A 304 -4.40 13.22 0.66
C VAL A 304 -3.53 12.42 1.61
N LEU A 305 -3.79 11.13 1.67
CA LEU A 305 -3.13 10.17 2.53
C LEU A 305 -2.55 9.02 1.68
N ARG A 306 -1.45 8.42 2.12
CA ARG A 306 -0.93 7.21 1.50
C ARG A 306 -1.17 5.99 2.40
N VAL A 307 -1.85 4.97 1.87
CA VAL A 307 -2.25 3.74 2.57
C VAL A 307 -1.74 2.50 1.84
N GLY A 308 -1.77 1.36 2.55
CA GLY A 308 -1.51 0.07 1.96
C GLY A 308 -0.02 -0.26 1.73
N ALA A 309 0.20 -1.40 1.09
CA ALA A 309 1.52 -1.90 0.76
C ALA A 309 2.05 -1.24 -0.53
N GLY A 310 3.37 -1.33 -0.74
CA GLY A 310 4.02 -0.69 -1.89
C GLY A 310 4.44 0.76 -1.65
N SER A 311 4.10 1.36 -0.51
CA SER A 311 4.46 2.74 -0.18
C SER A 311 5.97 2.96 0.04
N GLY A 312 6.71 1.92 0.46
CA GLY A 312 8.15 1.98 0.68
C GLY A 312 8.52 2.61 2.04
N TRP A 313 9.82 2.58 2.39
CA TRP A 313 10.27 2.93 3.75
C TRP A 313 9.98 4.40 4.13
N ARG A 314 10.03 5.31 3.15
CA ARG A 314 9.77 6.74 3.36
C ARG A 314 8.31 7.09 3.70
N PHE A 315 7.40 6.16 3.48
CA PHE A 315 5.96 6.37 3.69
C PHE A 315 5.41 5.51 4.83
N ILE A 316 6.30 4.96 5.66
CA ILE A 316 5.94 4.28 6.92
C ILE A 316 6.50 5.05 8.12
N THR A 317 6.07 4.65 9.31
CA THR A 317 6.29 5.34 10.60
C THR A 317 7.74 5.62 10.97
N GLY A 318 8.74 5.06 10.28
CA GLY A 318 10.16 5.35 10.54
C GLY A 318 10.69 6.61 9.84
N ALA A 319 10.03 7.09 8.78
CA ALA A 319 10.62 8.06 7.86
C ALA A 319 10.95 9.43 8.47
N TRP A 320 10.20 9.87 9.49
CA TRP A 320 10.42 11.16 10.14
C TRP A 320 11.80 11.29 10.80
N THR A 321 12.52 10.19 11.02
CA THR A 321 13.90 10.20 11.54
C THR A 321 14.93 10.67 10.52
N GLU A 322 14.57 10.89 9.25
CA GLU A 322 15.50 11.38 8.21
C GLU A 322 16.14 12.73 8.55
N ASN A 323 15.51 13.52 9.41
CA ASN A 323 16.05 14.80 9.87
C ASN A 323 17.07 14.66 11.03
N TRP A 324 17.26 13.45 11.57
CA TRP A 324 18.18 13.23 12.68
C TRP A 324 19.64 13.27 12.24
N ARG A 325 20.50 13.85 13.07
CA ARG A 325 21.96 13.86 12.85
C ARG A 325 22.53 12.44 12.85
N THR A 326 21.94 11.57 13.66
CA THR A 326 22.32 10.14 13.75
C THR A 326 21.59 9.24 12.75
N PHE A 327 20.84 9.78 11.78
CA PHE A 327 20.07 8.98 10.82
C PHE A 327 20.94 7.94 10.10
N GLU A 328 22.02 8.39 9.45
CA GLU A 328 22.93 7.53 8.68
C GLU A 328 23.72 6.53 9.54
N THR A 329 23.98 6.86 10.80
CA THR A 329 24.81 6.05 11.70
C THR A 329 24.00 5.10 12.59
N THR A 330 22.71 5.39 12.80
CA THR A 330 21.83 4.62 13.71
C THR A 330 20.66 3.99 12.99
N VAL A 331 19.89 4.76 12.21
CA VAL A 331 18.64 4.28 11.61
C VAL A 331 18.92 3.47 10.36
N VAL A 332 19.72 4.01 9.44
CA VAL A 332 20.03 3.35 8.16
C VAL A 332 20.66 1.95 8.35
N PRO A 333 21.65 1.74 9.26
CA PRO A 333 22.23 0.41 9.48
C PRO A 333 21.22 -0.59 10.08
N ALA A 334 20.22 -0.11 10.82
CA ALA A 334 19.18 -0.96 11.39
C ALA A 334 18.07 -1.30 10.38
N ALA A 335 17.77 -0.40 9.44
CA ALA A 335 16.71 -0.56 8.44
C ALA A 335 17.20 -1.24 7.15
N ARG A 336 18.45 -1.01 6.73
CA ARG A 336 19.03 -1.55 5.50
C ARG A 336 19.83 -2.82 5.77
N ARG A 337 19.27 -3.98 5.41
CA ARG A 337 19.99 -5.26 5.45
C ARG A 337 21.27 -5.19 4.62
N ASN A 338 22.38 -5.72 5.15
CA ASN A 338 23.70 -5.69 4.51
C ASN A 338 24.17 -4.25 4.17
N ASN A 339 23.90 -3.29 5.07
CA ASN A 339 24.18 -1.87 4.90
C ASN A 339 25.56 -1.53 4.29
N GLN A 340 26.60 -2.26 4.70
CA GLN A 340 27.98 -2.09 4.25
C GLN A 340 28.16 -2.19 2.72
N LYS A 341 27.25 -2.89 2.01
CA LYS A 341 27.31 -3.05 0.54
C LYS A 341 26.71 -1.87 -0.22
N TYR A 342 26.11 -0.90 0.48
CA TYR A 342 25.28 0.14 -0.11
C TYR A 342 25.61 1.54 0.42
N THR A 343 26.72 1.71 1.13
CA THR A 343 27.09 2.98 1.79
C THR A 343 27.27 4.15 0.82
N GLN A 344 27.49 3.88 -0.47
CA GLN A 344 27.56 4.90 -1.51
C GLN A 344 26.20 5.44 -1.97
N PHE A 345 25.10 4.75 -1.63
CA PHE A 345 23.74 5.14 -2.00
C PHE A 345 23.01 5.71 -0.79
N HIS A 346 22.26 6.78 -1.02
CA HIS A 346 21.35 7.32 -0.03
C HIS A 346 20.26 6.31 0.32
N PHE A 347 19.74 6.40 1.55
CA PHE A 347 18.66 5.53 2.00
C PHE A 347 17.33 6.30 2.07
N PRO A 348 16.21 5.72 1.62
CA PRO A 348 16.13 4.50 0.83
C PRO A 348 16.55 4.74 -0.64
N LYS A 349 17.28 3.80 -1.23
CA LYS A 349 17.74 3.87 -2.64
C LYS A 349 16.72 3.39 -3.68
N THR A 350 15.56 2.90 -3.23
CA THR A 350 14.58 2.21 -4.08
C THR A 350 13.19 2.79 -3.86
N ARG A 351 12.40 2.93 -4.93
CA ARG A 351 10.95 3.21 -4.90
C ARG A 351 10.22 2.08 -5.59
N ARG A 352 9.02 1.78 -5.09
CA ARG A 352 8.12 0.78 -5.67
C ARG A 352 7.06 1.52 -6.47
N VAL A 353 6.86 1.07 -7.69
CA VAL A 353 5.92 1.60 -8.69
C VAL A 353 5.34 0.41 -9.45
N ASP A 354 4.32 0.61 -10.27
CA ASP A 354 3.90 -0.40 -11.25
C ASP A 354 4.71 -0.28 -12.56
N GLU A 355 4.39 -1.11 -13.56
CA GLU A 355 5.10 -1.14 -14.86
C GLU A 355 4.96 0.17 -15.66
N GLU A 356 3.89 0.92 -15.42
CA GLU A 356 3.64 2.24 -16.02
C GLU A 356 4.26 3.37 -15.19
N CYS A 357 5.04 3.03 -14.18
CA CYS A 357 5.69 3.97 -13.25
C CYS A 357 4.73 4.73 -12.33
N ASP A 358 3.50 4.25 -12.14
CA ASP A 358 2.59 4.83 -11.16
C ASP A 358 2.96 4.37 -9.73
N VAL A 359 2.81 5.27 -8.77
CA VAL A 359 3.04 5.02 -7.35
C VAL A 359 1.80 4.44 -6.70
N LEU A 360 1.95 3.45 -5.84
CA LEU A 360 0.80 2.82 -5.20
C LEU A 360 0.36 3.53 -3.91
N GLY A 361 -0.94 3.51 -3.63
CA GLY A 361 -1.50 3.73 -2.30
C GLY A 361 -2.00 5.14 -1.98
N PHE A 362 -2.02 6.10 -2.92
CA PHE A 362 -2.52 7.44 -2.62
C PHE A 362 -4.05 7.47 -2.68
N VAL A 363 -4.67 8.03 -1.64
CA VAL A 363 -6.11 8.20 -1.52
C VAL A 363 -6.43 9.63 -1.08
N LYS A 364 -7.55 10.17 -1.55
CA LYS A 364 -8.10 11.45 -1.11
C LYS A 364 -9.29 11.20 -0.18
N LEU A 365 -9.28 11.84 0.98
CA LEU A 365 -10.38 11.84 1.94
C LEU A 365 -11.10 13.18 1.85
N SER A 366 -12.43 13.17 1.75
CA SER A 366 -13.24 14.40 1.74
C SER A 366 -14.38 14.29 2.76
N ILE A 367 -14.49 15.27 3.65
CA ILE A 367 -15.61 15.37 4.60
C ILE A 367 -16.88 15.66 3.81
N LEU A 368 -17.86 14.76 3.90
CA LEU A 368 -19.20 15.03 3.40
C LEU A 368 -19.84 16.05 4.33
N THR A 369 -20.08 17.26 3.82
CA THR A 369 -20.92 18.24 4.49
C THR A 369 -22.35 17.72 4.52
N GLU A 370 -22.97 17.70 5.70
CA GLU A 370 -24.43 17.65 5.82
C GLU A 370 -25.08 18.88 5.17
#